data_AF-A0A495XYQ5-F1
#
_entry.id   AF-A0A495XYQ5-F1
#
_cell.length_a   1.000
_cell.length_b   1.000
_cell.length_c   1.000
_cell.angle_alpha   90.00
_cell.angle_beta   90.00
_cell.angle_gamma   90.00
#
_symmetry.space_group_name_H-M   'P 1'
#
loop_
_entity.id
_entity.type
_entity.pdbx_description
1 polymer ?
#
loop_
_entity_poly.entity_id
_entity_poly.type
_entity_poly.pdbx_seq_one_letter_code
_entity_poly.pdbx_strand_id
1 'polypeptide(L)'
;MKRSAVATLHRTARRGLTWRPKTVGREPIAIESLVSPLRYDVVVRARFYDFLEANEHLPRERLLAAARDEPYRLWFEKVAVPRFRPWAMKTPTSLEDHFDERVTRSLDMMRTFRRDGFAGLPPVTLRWVRGVPVTDRGVTVAARLHVGDGGHRLGLLLRSGGCLEPGQYRVDPRRYPAVIDNTAILAPALDLDEQTYARFVSAGYGERRFDTVAALHSHLAGTDPARADELEQVVASHGRPVRLGV
;
A
#
# COMPACT_ATOMS: atom_id res chain seq x y z
N MET A 1 -9.72 -24.96 9.08
CA MET A 1 -10.24 -25.56 7.82
C MET A 1 -9.30 -25.25 6.67
N LYS A 2 -8.65 -26.27 6.10
CA LYS A 2 -7.95 -26.18 4.81
C LYS A 2 -8.96 -25.67 3.75
N ARG A 3 -8.53 -24.81 2.83
CA ARG A 3 -9.41 -24.29 1.75
C ARG A 3 -10.05 -25.47 1.01
N SER A 4 -11.36 -25.40 0.74
CA SER A 4 -12.08 -26.43 -0.03
C SER A 4 -11.37 -26.70 -1.35
N ALA A 5 -11.20 -27.99 -1.68
CA ALA A 5 -10.61 -28.43 -2.94
C ALA A 5 -11.37 -27.84 -4.14
N VAL A 6 -12.69 -27.72 -4.02
CA VAL A 6 -13.59 -27.15 -5.04
C VAL A 6 -13.32 -25.66 -5.27
N ALA A 7 -13.12 -24.88 -4.20
CA ALA A 7 -12.77 -23.46 -4.31
C ALA A 7 -11.37 -23.25 -4.94
N THR A 8 -10.46 -24.20 -4.70
CA THR A 8 -9.12 -24.20 -5.32
C THR A 8 -9.21 -24.54 -6.80
N LEU A 9 -10.01 -25.55 -7.17
CA LEU A 9 -10.24 -25.98 -8.55
C LEU A 9 -10.90 -24.89 -9.40
N HIS A 10 -11.97 -24.25 -8.89
CA HIS A 10 -12.60 -23.11 -9.57
C HIS A 10 -11.63 -21.93 -9.76
N ARG A 11 -10.79 -21.65 -8.77
CA ARG A 11 -9.79 -20.57 -8.87
C ARG A 11 -8.70 -20.89 -9.89
N THR A 12 -8.28 -22.15 -9.96
CA THR A 12 -7.29 -22.65 -10.94
C THR A 12 -7.87 -22.64 -12.35
N ALA A 13 -9.09 -23.17 -12.55
CA ALA A 13 -9.79 -23.16 -13.83
C ALA A 13 -10.03 -21.72 -14.33
N ARG A 14 -10.53 -20.82 -13.46
CA ARG A 14 -10.69 -19.40 -13.80
C ARG A 14 -9.34 -18.72 -14.09
N ARG A 15 -8.27 -19.07 -13.37
CA ARG A 15 -6.91 -18.60 -13.67
C ARG A 15 -6.43 -19.08 -15.03
N GLY A 16 -6.69 -20.32 -15.42
CA GLY A 16 -6.34 -20.86 -16.74
C GLY A 16 -7.13 -20.17 -17.86
N LEU A 17 -8.45 -20.07 -17.72
CA LEU A 17 -9.35 -19.44 -18.71
C LEU A 17 -9.12 -17.93 -18.90
N THR A 18 -8.63 -17.23 -17.87
CA THR A 18 -8.34 -15.79 -17.94
C THR A 18 -6.84 -15.48 -17.93
N TRP A 19 -6.01 -16.50 -18.14
CA TRP A 19 -4.57 -16.33 -18.15
C TRP A 19 -4.19 -15.45 -19.33
N ARG A 20 -3.59 -14.31 -19.03
CA ARG A 20 -2.93 -13.44 -19.99
C ARG A 20 -1.56 -13.12 -19.43
N PRO A 21 -0.51 -13.13 -20.25
CA PRO A 21 0.82 -12.77 -19.79
C PRO A 21 0.79 -11.34 -19.23
N LYS A 22 1.43 -11.13 -18.09
CA LYS A 22 1.63 -9.79 -17.55
C LYS A 22 2.63 -9.05 -18.44
N THR A 23 2.37 -7.79 -18.75
CA THR A 23 3.26 -6.97 -19.57
C THR A 23 4.36 -6.38 -18.69
N VAL A 24 5.62 -6.43 -19.15
CA VAL A 24 6.75 -5.80 -18.45
C VAL A 24 6.63 -4.29 -18.55
N GLY A 25 6.88 -3.61 -17.43
CA GLY A 25 6.93 -2.16 -17.34
C GLY A 25 8.03 -1.55 -18.21
N ARG A 26 7.73 -0.43 -18.86
CA ARG A 26 8.63 0.23 -19.83
C ARG A 26 9.06 1.62 -19.45
N GLU A 27 8.38 2.23 -18.50
CA GLU A 27 8.63 3.60 -18.06
C GLU A 27 8.93 3.61 -16.56
N PRO A 28 9.81 4.51 -16.09
CA PRO A 28 10.01 4.73 -14.67
C PRO A 28 8.73 5.29 -14.04
N ILE A 29 8.40 4.85 -12.83
CA ILE A 29 7.22 5.33 -12.10
C ILE A 29 7.65 5.84 -10.73
N ALA A 30 7.32 7.10 -10.43
CA ALA A 30 7.47 7.67 -9.09
C ALA A 30 6.64 6.86 -8.08
N ILE A 31 7.25 6.41 -6.98
CA ILE A 31 6.55 5.54 -6.01
C ILE A 31 5.36 6.26 -5.39
N GLU A 32 5.50 7.56 -5.13
CA GLU A 32 4.46 8.40 -4.54
C GLU A 32 3.18 8.42 -5.37
N SER A 33 3.26 8.40 -6.71
CA SER A 33 2.07 8.40 -7.58
C SER A 33 1.32 7.06 -7.58
N LEU A 34 1.99 5.97 -7.21
CA LEU A 34 1.37 4.65 -7.01
C LEU A 34 0.78 4.48 -5.62
N VAL A 35 1.23 5.31 -4.67
CA VAL A 35 1.01 5.12 -3.24
C VAL A 35 -0.01 6.11 -2.70
N SER A 36 0.13 7.39 -3.02
CA SER A 36 -0.79 8.42 -2.58
C SER A 36 -1.97 8.58 -3.54
N PRO A 37 -3.21 8.82 -3.04
CA PRO A 37 -3.60 8.96 -1.64
C PRO A 37 -4.08 7.66 -0.97
N LEU A 38 -4.04 6.52 -1.66
CA LEU A 38 -4.86 5.33 -1.29
C LEU A 38 -4.09 4.24 -0.54
N ARG A 39 -2.75 4.31 -0.47
CA ARG A 39 -1.87 3.22 -0.02
C ARG A 39 -0.92 3.64 1.09
N TYR A 40 -1.44 4.30 2.14
CA TYR A 40 -0.64 4.63 3.33
C TYR A 40 0.07 3.38 3.94
N ASP A 41 -0.43 2.18 3.65
CA ASP A 41 0.24 0.93 4.03
C ASP A 41 1.67 0.78 3.50
N VAL A 42 2.02 1.45 2.39
CA VAL A 42 3.39 1.45 1.87
C VAL A 42 4.30 2.37 2.71
N VAL A 43 3.78 3.50 3.21
CA VAL A 43 4.49 4.39 4.13
C VAL A 43 4.75 3.68 5.46
N VAL A 44 3.75 2.98 6.00
CA VAL A 44 3.91 2.17 7.22
C VAL A 44 5.02 1.13 7.06
N ARG A 45 5.10 0.47 5.90
CA ARG A 45 6.18 -0.47 5.62
C ARG A 45 7.54 0.20 5.49
N ALA A 46 7.61 1.36 4.83
CA ALA A 46 8.86 2.12 4.69
C ALA A 46 9.44 2.46 6.07
N ARG A 47 8.61 3.02 6.96
CA ARG A 47 8.97 3.31 8.36
C ARG A 47 9.37 2.05 9.13
N PHE A 48 8.68 0.94 8.90
CA PHE A 48 9.05 -0.33 9.53
C PHE A 48 10.45 -0.81 9.11
N TYR A 49 10.90 -0.51 7.89
CA TYR A 49 12.26 -0.81 7.47
C TYR A 49 13.30 0.09 8.17
N ASP A 50 12.97 1.34 8.49
CA ASP A 50 13.82 2.17 9.35
C ASP A 50 13.97 1.55 10.75
N PHE A 51 12.85 1.09 11.33
CA PHE A 51 12.85 0.35 12.60
C PHE A 51 13.73 -0.91 12.53
N LEU A 52 13.56 -1.73 11.49
CA LEU A 52 14.32 -2.97 11.33
C LEU A 52 15.81 -2.71 11.19
N GLU A 53 16.20 -1.66 10.46
CA GLU A 53 17.60 -1.29 10.31
C GLU A 53 18.21 -0.82 11.63
N ALA A 54 17.51 0.05 12.36
CA ALA A 54 17.96 0.55 13.67
C ALA A 54 18.13 -0.58 14.71
N ASN A 55 17.33 -1.65 14.60
CA ASN A 55 17.28 -2.74 15.58
C ASN A 55 17.88 -4.07 15.07
N GLU A 56 18.56 -4.06 13.92
CA GLU A 56 19.10 -5.30 13.31
C GLU A 56 20.12 -6.03 14.20
N HIS A 57 20.77 -5.30 15.10
CA HIS A 57 21.75 -5.82 16.05
C HIS A 57 21.13 -6.59 17.23
N LEU A 58 19.81 -6.46 17.46
CA LEU A 58 19.13 -7.13 18.56
C LEU A 58 19.03 -8.65 18.32
N PRO A 59 19.05 -9.47 19.39
CA PRO A 59 18.63 -10.87 19.30
C PRO A 59 17.23 -10.99 18.72
N ARG A 60 16.98 -12.07 17.97
CA ARG A 60 15.74 -12.27 17.21
C ARG A 60 14.50 -12.10 18.08
N GLU A 61 14.49 -12.68 19.27
CA GLU A 61 13.35 -12.66 20.19
C GLU A 61 13.03 -11.24 20.66
N ARG A 62 14.07 -10.42 20.89
CA ARG A 62 13.93 -9.01 21.28
C ARG A 62 13.45 -8.15 20.13
N LEU A 63 13.96 -8.39 18.92
CA LEU A 63 13.49 -7.71 17.71
C LEU A 63 12.00 -8.01 17.45
N LEU A 64 11.60 -9.27 17.54
CA LEU A 64 10.21 -9.69 17.35
C LEU A 64 9.29 -9.08 18.42
N ALA A 65 9.74 -9.01 19.68
CA ALA A 65 9.02 -8.33 20.73
C ALA A 65 8.83 -6.84 20.45
N ALA A 66 9.91 -6.12 20.14
CA ALA A 66 9.86 -4.69 19.84
C ALA A 66 8.99 -4.37 18.60
N ALA A 67 9.01 -5.23 17.58
CA ALA A 67 8.21 -5.05 16.37
C ALA A 67 6.69 -5.05 16.64
N ARG A 68 6.21 -5.57 17.77
CA ARG A 68 4.78 -5.60 18.12
C ARG A 68 4.24 -4.22 18.49
N ASP A 69 5.10 -3.34 18.97
CA ASP A 69 4.73 -1.97 19.35
C ASP A 69 4.77 -0.99 18.17
N GLU A 70 5.22 -1.46 17.00
CA GLU A 70 5.31 -0.64 15.79
C GLU A 70 3.95 -0.47 15.07
N PRO A 71 3.70 0.68 14.42
CA PRO A 71 2.53 0.90 13.54
C PRO A 71 2.31 -0.19 12.49
N TYR A 72 3.39 -0.89 12.13
CA TYR A 72 3.36 -2.04 11.22
C TYR A 72 2.50 -3.20 11.74
N ARG A 73 2.39 -3.39 13.05
CA ARG A 73 1.49 -4.36 13.67
C ARG A 73 0.03 -4.07 13.33
N LEU A 74 -0.39 -2.81 13.46
CA LEU A 74 -1.75 -2.37 13.10
C LEU A 74 -2.04 -2.60 11.62
N TRP A 75 -1.08 -2.32 10.72
CA TRP A 75 -1.22 -2.67 9.32
C TRP A 75 -1.42 -4.19 9.12
N PHE A 76 -0.62 -5.00 9.80
CA PHE A 76 -0.72 -6.46 9.68
C PHE A 76 -2.11 -6.95 10.09
N GLU A 77 -2.61 -6.50 11.23
CA GLU A 77 -3.91 -6.92 11.77
C GLU A 77 -5.11 -6.38 10.99
N LYS A 78 -5.10 -5.10 10.60
CA LYS A 78 -6.25 -4.44 9.99
C LYS A 78 -6.31 -4.62 8.47
N VAL A 79 -5.17 -4.85 7.83
CA VAL A 79 -5.08 -4.92 6.36
C VAL A 79 -4.60 -6.28 5.87
N ALA A 80 -3.45 -6.76 6.37
CA ALA A 80 -2.83 -7.96 5.81
C ALA A 80 -3.63 -9.23 6.12
N VAL A 81 -3.96 -9.43 7.40
CA VAL A 81 -4.61 -10.65 7.89
C VAL A 81 -6.04 -10.80 7.33
N PRO A 82 -6.95 -9.81 7.40
CA PRO A 82 -8.30 -9.95 6.87
C PRO A 82 -8.31 -10.28 5.38
N ARG A 83 -7.34 -9.75 4.64
CA ARG A 83 -7.25 -9.92 3.19
C ARG A 83 -6.64 -11.24 2.75
N PHE A 84 -5.53 -11.66 3.38
CA PHE A 84 -4.72 -12.78 2.89
C PHE A 84 -4.84 -14.04 3.73
N ARG A 85 -5.12 -13.90 5.03
CA ARG A 85 -5.19 -14.98 6.01
C ARG A 85 -6.38 -14.79 6.95
N PRO A 86 -7.63 -14.63 6.45
CA PRO A 86 -8.79 -14.38 7.32
C PRO A 86 -9.03 -15.52 8.35
N TRP A 87 -8.54 -16.72 8.08
CA TRP A 87 -8.59 -17.85 9.03
C TRP A 87 -7.65 -17.70 10.23
N ALA A 88 -6.59 -16.88 10.13
CA ALA A 88 -5.65 -16.64 11.22
C ALA A 88 -6.27 -15.84 12.36
N MET A 89 -7.36 -15.12 12.12
CA MET A 89 -8.11 -14.40 13.16
C MET A 89 -8.88 -15.32 14.12
N LYS A 90 -8.89 -16.64 13.88
CA LYS A 90 -9.68 -17.59 14.67
C LYS A 90 -9.00 -18.03 15.98
N THR A 91 -7.68 -17.84 16.10
CA THR A 91 -6.90 -18.24 17.28
C THR A 91 -5.76 -17.25 17.51
N PRO A 92 -5.64 -16.64 18.71
CA PRO A 92 -4.59 -15.66 19.02
C PRO A 92 -3.16 -16.15 18.75
N THR A 93 -2.84 -17.39 19.12
CA THR A 93 -1.51 -17.99 18.89
C THR A 93 -1.13 -18.02 17.41
N SER A 94 -2.10 -18.24 16.50
CA SER A 94 -1.86 -18.22 15.06
C SER A 94 -1.60 -16.82 14.51
N LEU A 95 -2.03 -15.76 15.20
CA LEU A 95 -1.80 -14.37 14.78
C LEU A 95 -0.36 -13.96 15.08
N GLU A 96 0.12 -14.26 16.29
CA GLU A 96 1.50 -13.96 16.71
C GLU A 96 2.52 -14.70 15.84
N ASP A 97 2.36 -16.01 15.62
CA ASP A 97 3.27 -16.79 14.80
C ASP A 97 3.36 -16.23 13.36
N HIS A 98 2.24 -15.78 12.81
CA HIS A 98 2.20 -15.18 11.49
C HIS A 98 2.77 -13.77 11.44
N PHE A 99 2.67 -13.01 12.53
CA PHE A 99 3.33 -11.72 12.66
C PHE A 99 4.84 -11.93 12.72
N ASP A 100 5.33 -12.85 13.54
CA ASP A 100 6.75 -13.16 13.68
C ASP A 100 7.36 -13.68 12.37
N GLU A 101 6.64 -14.56 11.66
CA GLU A 101 7.01 -14.98 10.29
C GLU A 101 7.11 -13.76 9.36
N ARG A 102 6.15 -12.83 9.45
CA ARG A 102 6.11 -11.65 8.60
C ARG A 102 7.27 -10.71 8.89
N VAL A 103 7.59 -10.45 10.15
CA VAL A 103 8.73 -9.59 10.56
C VAL A 103 10.04 -10.20 10.09
N THR A 104 10.24 -11.52 10.31
CA THR A 104 11.44 -12.24 9.85
C THR A 104 11.61 -12.09 8.34
N ARG A 105 10.55 -12.31 7.55
CA ARG A 105 10.60 -12.16 6.08
C ARG A 105 10.83 -10.73 5.62
N SER A 106 10.37 -9.73 6.38
CA SER A 106 10.65 -8.34 6.11
C SER A 106 12.15 -8.04 6.33
N LEU A 107 12.73 -8.52 7.43
CA LEU A 107 14.17 -8.38 7.70
C LEU A 107 15.03 -9.02 6.59
N ASP A 108 14.70 -10.24 6.16
CA ASP A 108 15.41 -10.92 5.07
C ASP A 108 15.31 -10.15 3.74
N MET A 109 14.14 -9.57 3.45
CA MET A 109 13.94 -8.74 2.27
C MET A 109 14.77 -7.46 2.34
N MET A 110 14.84 -6.81 3.51
CA MET A 110 15.67 -5.63 3.72
C MET A 110 17.15 -5.94 3.47
N ARG A 111 17.64 -7.06 4.03
CA ARG A 111 19.02 -7.53 3.81
C ARG A 111 19.31 -7.82 2.34
N THR A 112 18.37 -8.47 1.65
CA THR A 112 18.47 -8.73 0.21
C THR A 112 18.53 -7.44 -0.58
N PHE A 113 17.66 -6.47 -0.27
CA PHE A 113 17.65 -5.17 -0.94
C PHE A 113 18.91 -4.36 -0.67
N ARG A 114 19.46 -4.40 0.55
CA ARG A 114 20.72 -3.72 0.88
C ARG A 114 21.89 -4.30 0.09
N ARG A 115 21.92 -5.63 -0.10
CA ARG A 115 22.99 -6.32 -0.82
C ARG A 115 22.89 -6.14 -2.35
N ASP A 116 21.70 -6.34 -2.91
CA ASP A 116 21.50 -6.52 -4.36
C ASP A 116 20.65 -5.40 -5.01
N GLY A 117 20.23 -4.40 -4.22
CA GLY A 117 19.20 -3.45 -4.64
C GLY A 117 17.89 -4.15 -5.00
N PHE A 118 17.15 -3.59 -5.95
CA PHE A 118 15.93 -4.21 -6.45
C PHE A 118 16.20 -5.49 -7.29
N ALA A 119 17.40 -5.66 -7.85
CA ALA A 119 17.72 -6.78 -8.72
C ALA A 119 17.59 -8.15 -8.02
N GLY A 120 17.83 -8.19 -6.71
CA GLY A 120 17.62 -9.38 -5.87
C GLY A 120 16.14 -9.68 -5.55
N LEU A 121 15.19 -8.85 -6.00
CA LEU A 121 13.77 -8.95 -5.66
C LEU A 121 12.90 -9.27 -6.88
N PRO A 122 11.80 -10.01 -6.71
CA PRO A 122 10.84 -10.22 -7.78
C PRO A 122 10.18 -8.90 -8.20
N PRO A 123 9.64 -8.80 -9.44
CA PRO A 123 9.02 -7.58 -9.93
C PRO A 123 7.67 -7.28 -9.24
N VAL A 124 7.41 -6.01 -8.95
CA VAL A 124 6.13 -5.51 -8.42
C VAL A 124 5.01 -5.83 -9.43
N THR A 125 3.84 -6.27 -8.95
CA THR A 125 2.68 -6.42 -9.84
C THR A 125 1.80 -5.19 -9.71
N LEU A 126 1.67 -4.46 -10.81
CA LEU A 126 0.68 -3.39 -10.95
C LEU A 126 -0.57 -3.93 -11.63
N ARG A 127 -1.66 -3.20 -11.50
CA ARG A 127 -2.97 -3.53 -12.05
C ARG A 127 -3.50 -2.29 -12.74
N TRP A 128 -4.16 -2.51 -13.87
CA TRP A 128 -4.80 -1.44 -14.63
C TRP A 128 -6.31 -1.51 -14.47
N VAL A 129 -6.95 -0.38 -14.19
CA VAL A 129 -8.42 -0.26 -14.23
C VAL A 129 -8.85 0.30 -15.58
N ARG A 130 -9.79 -0.40 -16.23
CA ARG A 130 -10.45 0.09 -17.46
C ARG A 130 -11.70 0.86 -17.09
N GLY A 131 -11.97 1.96 -17.80
CA GLY A 131 -13.08 2.85 -17.50
C GLY A 131 -12.73 3.84 -16.39
N VAL A 132 -13.74 4.29 -15.65
CA VAL A 132 -13.60 5.18 -14.50
C VAL A 132 -13.12 4.36 -13.29
N PRO A 133 -11.92 4.61 -12.75
CA PRO A 133 -11.44 3.89 -11.58
C PRO A 133 -12.25 4.28 -10.33
N VAL A 134 -12.74 3.25 -9.62
CA VAL A 134 -13.46 3.41 -8.37
C VAL A 134 -12.73 2.63 -7.28
N THR A 135 -12.59 3.21 -6.08
CA THR A 135 -11.99 2.53 -4.93
C THR A 135 -12.92 1.45 -4.36
N ASP A 136 -12.40 0.58 -3.50
CA ASP A 136 -13.23 -0.37 -2.73
C ASP A 136 -14.12 0.32 -1.67
N ARG A 137 -14.09 1.66 -1.62
CA ARG A 137 -15.00 2.55 -0.88
C ARG A 137 -16.00 3.29 -1.75
N GLY A 138 -15.98 3.10 -3.06
CA GLY A 138 -16.91 3.75 -3.98
C GLY A 138 -16.50 5.15 -4.45
N VAL A 139 -15.28 5.59 -4.14
CA VAL A 139 -14.77 6.91 -4.56
C VAL A 139 -14.16 6.83 -5.95
N THR A 140 -14.47 7.80 -6.81
CA THR A 140 -13.85 7.90 -8.14
C THR A 140 -12.46 8.52 -8.01
N VAL A 141 -11.47 7.94 -8.70
CA VAL A 141 -10.09 8.45 -8.70
C VAL A 141 -9.49 8.49 -10.11
N ALA A 142 -8.64 9.46 -10.40
CA ALA A 142 -7.97 9.57 -11.70
C ALA A 142 -6.96 8.44 -11.95
N ALA A 143 -6.36 7.89 -10.89
CA ALA A 143 -5.30 6.89 -10.97
C ALA A 143 -5.80 5.57 -11.57
N ARG A 144 -5.31 5.23 -12.77
CA ARG A 144 -5.67 3.98 -13.48
C ARG A 144 -4.74 2.81 -13.17
N LEU A 145 -3.49 3.09 -12.84
CA LEU A 145 -2.48 2.11 -12.50
C LEU A 145 -2.33 2.05 -10.97
N HIS A 146 -2.44 0.86 -10.40
CA HIS A 146 -2.40 0.69 -8.94
C HIS A 146 -1.62 -0.55 -8.52
N VAL A 147 -1.12 -0.54 -7.29
CA VAL A 147 -0.30 -1.61 -6.73
C VAL A 147 -1.16 -2.84 -6.43
N GLY A 148 -0.91 -3.93 -7.14
CA GLY A 148 -1.60 -5.21 -6.93
C GLY A 148 -0.88 -6.16 -5.98
N ASP A 149 0.45 -6.17 -6.02
CA ASP A 149 1.35 -6.92 -5.14
C ASP A 149 2.73 -6.24 -5.11
N GLY A 150 3.43 -6.32 -3.97
CA GLY A 150 4.75 -5.72 -3.81
C GLY A 150 4.83 -4.49 -2.92
N GLY A 151 3.85 -4.25 -2.04
CA GLY A 151 3.88 -3.12 -1.10
C GLY A 151 5.17 -3.03 -0.26
N HIS A 152 5.77 -4.15 0.13
CA HIS A 152 7.08 -4.17 0.82
C HIS A 152 8.24 -3.66 -0.05
N ARG A 153 8.28 -4.10 -1.31
CA ARG A 153 9.29 -3.67 -2.29
C ARG A 153 9.17 -2.17 -2.57
N LEU A 154 7.94 -1.68 -2.68
CA LEU A 154 7.68 -0.24 -2.80
C LEU A 154 8.04 0.52 -1.53
N GLY A 155 7.86 -0.07 -0.34
CA GLY A 155 8.30 0.55 0.92
C GLY A 155 9.81 0.75 0.97
N LEU A 156 10.59 -0.25 0.52
CA LEU A 156 12.05 -0.14 0.39
C LEU A 156 12.47 0.92 -0.64
N LEU A 157 11.84 0.95 -1.82
CA LEU A 157 12.12 1.97 -2.83
C LEU A 157 11.74 3.38 -2.37
N LEU A 158 10.57 3.53 -1.72
CA LEU A 158 10.12 4.82 -1.17
C LEU A 158 11.13 5.34 -0.13
N ARG A 159 11.55 4.47 0.79
CA ARG A 159 12.56 4.76 1.80
C ARG A 159 13.89 5.19 1.19
N SER A 160 14.31 4.55 0.10
CA SER A 160 15.58 4.88 -0.57
C SER A 160 15.49 6.09 -1.50
N GLY A 161 14.34 6.77 -1.60
CA GLY A 161 14.11 7.86 -2.55
C GLY A 161 14.14 7.42 -4.02
N GLY A 162 13.96 6.12 -4.28
CA GLY A 162 14.01 5.54 -5.62
C GLY A 162 12.67 5.62 -6.36
N CYS A 163 12.69 5.23 -7.63
CA CYS A 163 11.50 5.01 -8.44
C CYS A 163 11.40 3.52 -8.85
N LEU A 164 10.29 3.15 -9.47
CA LEU A 164 10.09 1.81 -10.00
C LEU A 164 10.55 1.81 -11.47
N GLU A 165 11.72 1.24 -11.74
CA GLU A 165 12.35 1.26 -13.05
C GLU A 165 11.72 0.25 -14.04
N PRO A 166 11.95 0.41 -15.36
CA PRO A 166 11.61 -0.61 -16.34
C PRO A 166 12.16 -1.99 -15.95
N GLY A 167 11.36 -3.04 -16.16
CA GLY A 167 11.72 -4.40 -15.72
C GLY A 167 11.46 -4.72 -14.24
N GLN A 168 11.38 -3.71 -13.36
CA GLN A 168 11.09 -3.90 -11.93
C GLN A 168 9.61 -4.15 -11.64
N TYR A 169 8.75 -4.02 -12.64
CA TYR A 169 7.32 -4.25 -12.49
C TYR A 169 6.67 -4.92 -13.70
N ARG A 170 5.50 -5.50 -13.44
CA ARG A 170 4.64 -6.10 -14.45
C ARG A 170 3.19 -5.65 -14.26
N VAL A 171 2.54 -5.31 -15.36
CA VAL A 171 1.13 -4.91 -15.38
C VAL A 171 0.26 -6.14 -15.61
N ASP A 172 -0.65 -6.40 -14.68
CA ASP A 172 -1.64 -7.46 -14.78
C ASP A 172 -2.82 -7.00 -15.64
N PRO A 173 -3.09 -7.66 -16.79
CA PRO A 173 -4.12 -7.24 -17.74
C PRO A 173 -5.54 -7.65 -17.31
N ARG A 174 -5.68 -8.40 -16.21
CA ARG A 174 -6.99 -8.84 -15.72
C ARG A 174 -7.82 -7.64 -15.25
N ARG A 175 -9.13 -7.72 -15.45
CA ARG A 175 -10.05 -6.71 -14.93
C ARG A 175 -10.14 -6.83 -13.42
N TYR A 176 -9.93 -5.71 -12.74
CA TYR A 176 -10.12 -5.58 -11.31
C TYR A 176 -11.32 -4.68 -11.03
N PRO A 177 -12.19 -5.07 -10.09
CA PRO A 177 -13.44 -4.36 -9.86
C PRO A 177 -13.24 -3.01 -9.16
N ALA A 178 -12.15 -2.85 -8.41
CA ALA A 178 -11.90 -1.65 -7.63
C ALA A 178 -10.39 -1.43 -7.34
N VAL A 179 -10.03 -0.17 -7.10
CA VAL A 179 -8.75 0.26 -6.56
C VAL A 179 -8.75 0.05 -5.04
N ILE A 180 -7.63 -0.42 -4.49
CA ILE A 180 -7.52 -0.69 -3.05
C ILE A 180 -7.24 0.61 -2.31
N ASP A 181 -8.10 0.95 -1.34
CA ASP A 181 -7.89 2.06 -0.43
C ASP A 181 -7.60 1.56 0.99
N ASN A 182 -6.30 1.35 1.26
CA ASN A 182 -5.83 1.01 2.59
C ASN A 182 -5.68 2.25 3.48
N THR A 183 -5.61 3.46 2.89
CA THR A 183 -5.52 4.70 3.66
C THR A 183 -6.79 4.91 4.47
N ALA A 184 -7.97 4.66 3.90
CA ALA A 184 -9.25 4.71 4.62
C ALA A 184 -9.29 3.82 5.89
N ILE A 185 -8.52 2.73 5.91
CA ILE A 185 -8.43 1.83 7.07
C ILE A 185 -7.38 2.33 8.06
N LEU A 186 -6.21 2.74 7.56
CA LEU A 186 -5.05 3.02 8.39
C LEU A 186 -5.03 4.43 8.96
N ALA A 187 -5.50 5.44 8.23
CA ALA A 187 -5.50 6.81 8.69
C ALA A 187 -6.22 6.99 10.05
N PRO A 188 -7.45 6.46 10.25
CA PRO A 188 -8.09 6.50 11.56
C PRO A 188 -7.45 5.54 12.57
N ALA A 189 -7.02 4.34 12.14
CA ALA A 189 -6.45 3.35 13.07
C ALA A 189 -5.09 3.76 13.65
N LEU A 190 -4.34 4.59 12.93
CA LEU A 190 -3.05 5.15 13.34
C LEU A 190 -3.17 6.53 13.96
N ASP A 191 -4.39 7.09 14.03
CA ASP A 191 -4.66 8.45 14.48
C ASP A 191 -3.69 9.48 13.87
N LEU A 192 -3.56 9.46 12.53
CA LEU A 192 -2.57 10.33 11.85
C LEU A 192 -2.86 11.80 12.15
N ASP A 193 -1.89 12.61 12.54
CA ASP A 193 -2.14 14.04 12.66
C ASP A 193 -2.48 14.67 11.28
N GLU A 194 -3.03 15.89 11.28
CA GLU A 194 -3.42 16.57 10.04
C GLU A 194 -2.22 16.78 9.10
N GLN A 195 -1.07 17.17 9.64
CA GLN A 195 0.12 17.48 8.85
C GLN A 195 0.68 16.24 8.13
N THR A 196 0.85 15.14 8.86
CA THR A 196 1.30 13.85 8.33
C THR A 196 0.35 13.35 7.24
N TYR A 197 -0.95 13.46 7.48
CA TYR A 197 -1.96 13.04 6.52
C TYR A 197 -1.96 13.94 5.27
N ALA A 198 -1.95 15.26 5.43
CA ALA A 198 -1.97 16.22 4.33
C ALA A 198 -0.71 16.10 3.45
N ARG A 199 0.47 15.94 4.05
CA ARG A 199 1.72 15.73 3.32
C ARG A 199 1.68 14.46 2.47
N PHE A 200 1.17 13.37 3.06
CA PHE A 200 1.00 12.12 2.35
C PHE A 200 0.03 12.26 1.18
N VAL A 201 -1.17 12.81 1.40
CA VAL A 201 -2.20 12.97 0.36
C VAL A 201 -1.72 13.90 -0.75
N SER A 202 -1.05 15.01 -0.41
CA SER A 202 -0.49 15.96 -1.39
C SER A 202 0.38 15.27 -2.45
N ALA A 203 1.09 14.21 -2.08
CA ALA A 203 1.94 13.44 -2.98
C ALA A 203 1.22 12.78 -4.17
N GLY A 204 -0.10 12.56 -4.06
CA GLY A 204 -0.92 12.03 -5.14
C GLY A 204 -1.49 13.11 -6.05
N TYR A 205 -1.40 14.39 -5.68
CA TYR A 205 -2.05 15.51 -6.38
C TYR A 205 -1.08 16.51 -7.01
N GLY A 206 0.24 16.32 -6.83
CA GLY A 206 1.26 17.12 -7.51
C GLY A 206 2.61 17.05 -6.80
N GLU A 207 3.55 17.87 -7.26
CA GLU A 207 4.89 17.98 -6.67
C GLU A 207 4.88 18.77 -5.35
N ARG A 208 4.02 19.79 -5.25
CA ARG A 208 3.90 20.61 -4.05
C ARG A 208 3.34 19.80 -2.88
N ARG A 209 3.92 19.99 -1.70
CA ARG A 209 3.47 19.39 -0.44
C ARG A 209 2.78 20.45 0.41
N PHE A 210 1.68 20.06 1.05
CA PHE A 210 0.90 20.92 1.95
C PHE A 210 0.81 20.29 3.33
N ASP A 211 0.78 21.15 4.34
CA ASP A 211 0.67 20.75 5.75
C ASP A 211 -0.78 20.67 6.23
N THR A 212 -1.76 21.08 5.42
CA THR A 212 -3.18 20.92 5.72
C THR A 212 -3.94 20.48 4.46
N VAL A 213 -5.03 19.75 4.66
CA VAL A 213 -5.90 19.32 3.55
C VAL A 213 -6.60 20.53 2.93
N ALA A 214 -6.98 21.51 3.76
CA ALA A 214 -7.61 22.74 3.30
C ALA A 214 -6.70 23.52 2.33
N ALA A 215 -5.40 23.64 2.64
CA ALA A 215 -4.46 24.32 1.75
C ALA A 215 -4.26 23.59 0.41
N LEU A 216 -4.17 22.25 0.45
CA LEU A 216 -4.14 21.44 -0.77
C LEU A 216 -5.43 21.62 -1.59
N HIS A 217 -6.59 21.57 -0.94
CA HIS A 217 -7.88 21.74 -1.59
C HIS A 217 -8.01 23.12 -2.24
N SER A 218 -7.72 24.20 -1.53
CA SER A 218 -7.73 25.57 -2.09
C SER A 218 -6.77 25.71 -3.27
N HIS A 219 -5.60 25.07 -3.22
CA HIS A 219 -4.68 25.08 -4.35
C HIS A 219 -5.27 24.36 -5.57
N LEU A 220 -5.85 23.17 -5.39
CA LEU A 220 -6.47 22.41 -6.49
C LEU A 220 -7.71 23.10 -7.04
N ALA A 221 -8.55 23.70 -6.18
CA ALA A 221 -9.73 24.43 -6.63
C ALA A 221 -9.38 25.58 -7.60
N GLY A 222 -8.18 26.18 -7.44
CA GLY A 222 -7.68 27.21 -8.33
C GLY A 222 -6.94 26.71 -9.58
N THR A 223 -6.49 25.45 -9.62
CA THR A 223 -5.63 24.93 -10.71
C THR A 223 -6.24 23.76 -11.48
N ASP A 224 -6.95 22.87 -10.81
CA ASP A 224 -7.64 21.70 -11.35
C ASP A 224 -8.88 21.36 -10.48
N PRO A 225 -10.04 22.00 -10.74
CA PRO A 225 -11.26 21.80 -9.96
C PRO A 225 -11.72 20.34 -9.89
N ALA A 226 -11.55 19.56 -10.97
CA ALA A 226 -11.92 18.15 -10.98
C ALA A 226 -11.09 17.32 -9.99
N ARG A 227 -9.81 17.69 -9.81
CA ARG A 227 -8.94 17.07 -8.79
C ARG A 227 -9.29 17.54 -7.38
N ALA A 228 -9.81 18.75 -7.21
CA ALA A 228 -10.34 19.21 -5.92
C ALA A 228 -11.57 18.37 -5.51
N ASP A 229 -12.50 18.13 -6.43
CA ASP A 229 -13.69 17.27 -6.21
C ASP A 229 -13.28 15.82 -5.85
N GLU A 230 -12.27 15.27 -6.54
CA GLU A 230 -11.70 13.96 -6.20
C GLU A 230 -11.11 13.96 -4.78
N LEU A 231 -10.33 14.98 -4.43
CA LEU A 231 -9.73 15.12 -3.10
C LEU A 231 -10.80 15.15 -2.01
N GLU A 232 -11.86 15.94 -2.18
CA GLU A 232 -12.94 16.02 -1.20
C GLU A 232 -13.56 14.65 -0.93
N GLN A 233 -13.88 13.89 -1.98
CA GLN A 233 -14.44 12.55 -1.85
C GLN A 233 -13.48 11.56 -1.16
N VAL A 234 -12.20 11.57 -1.55
CA VAL A 234 -11.17 10.70 -0.95
C VAL A 234 -10.98 11.02 0.54
N VAL A 235 -10.88 12.30 0.89
CA VAL A 235 -10.61 12.72 2.26
C VAL A 235 -11.85 12.47 3.14
N ALA A 236 -13.07 12.64 2.60
CA ALA A 236 -14.30 12.21 3.25
C ALA A 236 -14.35 10.69 3.48
N SER A 237 -13.96 9.86 2.50
CA SER A 237 -13.93 8.39 2.68
C SER A 237 -12.89 7.92 3.69
N HIS A 238 -11.89 8.75 3.98
CA HIS A 238 -10.91 8.52 5.05
C HIS A 238 -11.40 9.00 6.44
N GLY A 239 -12.64 9.50 6.54
CA GLY A 239 -13.23 9.99 7.79
C GLY A 239 -12.75 11.38 8.20
N ARG A 240 -12.25 12.19 7.25
CA ARG A 240 -11.66 13.52 7.49
C ARG A 240 -12.33 14.59 6.63
N PRO A 241 -13.62 14.90 6.80
CA PRO A 241 -14.26 15.90 5.96
C PRO A 241 -13.48 17.21 5.96
N VAL A 242 -13.29 17.81 4.78
CA VAL A 242 -12.59 19.09 4.64
C VAL A 242 -13.40 20.14 5.38
N ARG A 243 -12.90 20.61 6.52
CA ARG A 243 -13.48 21.76 7.20
C ARG A 243 -12.97 23.00 6.47
N LEU A 244 -13.75 23.46 5.51
CA LEU A 244 -13.53 24.77 4.91
C LEU A 244 -13.74 25.79 6.03
N GLY A 245 -12.64 26.40 6.47
CA GLY A 245 -12.71 27.57 7.35
C GLY A 245 -13.49 28.65 6.62
N VAL A 246 -14.65 29.01 7.16
CA VAL A 246 -15.36 30.25 6.82
C VAL A 246 -14.62 31.40 7.48
#